data_AF-A0A519R0C4-F1
#
_entry.id   AF-A0A519R0C4-F1
#
_cell.length_a   1.000
_cell.length_b   1.000
_cell.length_c   1.000
_cell.angle_alpha   90.00
_cell.angle_beta   90.00
_cell.angle_gamma   90.00
#
_symmetry.space_group_name_H-M   'P 1'
#
loop_
_entity.id
_entity.type
_entity.pdbx_description
1 polymer ?
#
loop_
_entity_poly.entity_id
_entity_poly.type
_entity_poly.pdbx_seq_one_letter_code
_entity_poly.pdbx_strand_id
1 'polypeptide(L)'
;MKHFELTDTVFESRVSFNKVEVQTILIHLVNFGKLAYFDELKIKSLKRFKCIDIKNANEWRHTFRQIKQEFQKTDNKIDYNRFRSYELAAYYKELKWNTNFKDWFILSATKLATGFDHSWRRALIFCLIAGLLFYSLFYFSENYNYQFSLDKSKEFAAGYFRFLLVTDFYNPLSNGREYIQNDGWNHIISWFIFIFGKIVIAFGIYEMIQAFRKFKA
;
A
#
# COMPACT_ATOMS: atom_id res chain seq x y z
N MET A 1 -22.58 -12.81 -19.36
CA MET A 1 -23.15 -11.49 -19.70
C MET A 1 -22.03 -10.50 -20.02
N LYS A 2 -22.13 -9.68 -21.08
CA LYS A 2 -21.04 -8.77 -21.51
C LYS A 2 -20.97 -7.50 -20.64
N HIS A 3 -22.11 -6.93 -20.29
CA HIS A 3 -22.22 -5.73 -19.47
C HIS A 3 -23.44 -5.87 -18.56
N PHE A 4 -23.29 -5.52 -17.29
CA PHE A 4 -24.38 -5.49 -16.30
C PHE A 4 -24.41 -4.12 -15.66
N GLU A 5 -25.52 -3.42 -15.79
CA GLU A 5 -25.69 -2.05 -15.33
C GLU A 5 -26.96 -1.95 -14.49
N LEU A 6 -26.83 -1.33 -13.32
CA LEU A 6 -27.93 -0.96 -12.45
C LEU A 6 -27.78 0.52 -12.10
N THR A 7 -28.74 1.33 -12.54
CA THR A 7 -28.78 2.77 -12.32
C THR A 7 -30.12 3.13 -11.69
N ASP A 8 -30.11 4.04 -10.71
CA ASP A 8 -31.32 4.67 -10.15
C ASP A 8 -32.44 3.68 -9.75
N THR A 9 -32.05 2.57 -9.13
CA THR A 9 -32.95 1.46 -8.78
C THR A 9 -33.02 1.26 -7.27
N VAL A 10 -34.21 0.97 -6.75
CA VAL A 10 -34.42 0.58 -5.35
C VAL A 10 -34.90 -0.86 -5.28
N PHE A 11 -34.19 -1.68 -4.50
CA PHE A 11 -34.61 -3.04 -4.18
C PHE A 11 -35.18 -3.09 -2.77
N GLU A 12 -36.50 -3.24 -2.65
CA GLU A 12 -37.19 -3.31 -1.35
C GLU A 12 -37.03 -4.66 -0.64
N SER A 13 -36.78 -5.71 -1.42
CA SER A 13 -36.62 -7.09 -0.94
C SER A 13 -35.16 -7.53 -1.00
N ARG A 14 -34.87 -8.73 -0.48
CA ARG A 14 -33.53 -9.31 -0.56
C ARG A 14 -33.24 -9.69 -2.02
N VAL A 15 -32.04 -9.38 -2.49
CA VAL A 15 -31.61 -9.68 -3.86
C VAL A 15 -30.33 -10.51 -3.81
N SER A 16 -30.15 -11.38 -4.79
CA SER A 16 -28.94 -12.19 -4.90
C SER A 16 -28.36 -12.08 -6.31
N PHE A 17 -27.12 -11.61 -6.36
CA PHE A 17 -26.24 -11.61 -7.52
C PHE A 17 -25.13 -12.68 -7.37
N ASN A 18 -25.40 -13.74 -6.60
CA ASN A 18 -24.45 -14.81 -6.37
C ASN A 18 -24.07 -15.52 -7.68
N LYS A 19 -22.79 -15.86 -7.82
CA LYS A 19 -22.22 -16.58 -8.98
C LYS A 19 -22.43 -15.88 -10.32
N VAL A 20 -22.69 -14.57 -10.30
CA VAL A 20 -22.82 -13.77 -11.53
C VAL A 20 -21.45 -13.63 -12.18
N GLU A 21 -21.36 -14.01 -13.46
CA GLU A 21 -20.17 -13.81 -14.29
C GLU A 21 -20.42 -12.75 -15.37
N VAL A 22 -19.80 -11.60 -15.17
CA VAL A 22 -19.95 -10.40 -16.01
C VAL A 22 -18.60 -9.93 -16.51
N GLN A 23 -18.57 -9.36 -17.71
CA GLN A 23 -17.34 -8.74 -18.20
C GLN A 23 -17.12 -7.35 -17.59
N THR A 24 -18.16 -6.54 -17.46
CA THR A 24 -18.18 -5.29 -16.69
C THR A 24 -19.45 -5.19 -15.86
N ILE A 25 -19.35 -4.52 -14.71
CA ILE A 25 -20.48 -4.18 -13.84
C ILE A 25 -20.44 -2.71 -13.50
N LEU A 26 -21.58 -2.03 -13.58
CA LEU A 26 -21.75 -0.66 -13.13
C LEU A 26 -22.97 -0.62 -12.20
N ILE A 27 -22.76 -0.15 -10.97
CA ILE A 27 -23.82 0.05 -10.00
C ILE A 27 -23.73 1.50 -9.54
N HIS A 28 -24.75 2.28 -9.87
CA HIS A 28 -24.79 3.72 -9.60
C HIS A 28 -26.16 4.10 -9.01
N LEU A 29 -26.15 4.80 -7.87
CA LEU A 29 -27.37 5.24 -7.18
C LEU A 29 -28.38 4.11 -6.88
N VAL A 30 -27.91 2.87 -6.76
CA VAL A 30 -28.75 1.74 -6.34
C VAL A 30 -28.87 1.70 -4.82
N ASN A 31 -30.11 1.53 -4.33
CA ASN A 31 -30.39 1.34 -2.92
C ASN A 31 -30.88 -0.10 -2.66
N PHE A 32 -30.15 -0.84 -1.85
CA PHE A 32 -30.56 -2.16 -1.35
C PHE A 32 -31.21 -1.96 0.03
N GLY A 33 -32.56 -1.93 0.05
CA GLY A 33 -33.35 -1.75 1.26
C GLY A 33 -33.20 -2.93 2.24
N LYS A 34 -32.94 -4.13 1.72
CA LYS A 34 -32.51 -5.31 2.49
C LYS A 34 -31.14 -5.79 1.99
N LEU A 35 -30.70 -6.96 2.43
CA LEU A 35 -29.40 -7.53 2.04
C LEU A 35 -29.36 -7.85 0.53
N ALA A 36 -28.26 -7.44 -0.11
CA ALA A 36 -27.88 -7.93 -1.44
C ALA A 36 -26.67 -8.86 -1.34
N TYR A 37 -26.80 -10.09 -1.86
CA TYR A 37 -25.71 -11.06 -1.87
C TYR A 37 -24.91 -10.96 -3.18
N PHE A 38 -23.59 -10.97 -3.08
CA PHE A 38 -22.65 -10.88 -4.20
C PHE A 38 -21.58 -11.98 -4.15
N ASP A 39 -21.88 -13.10 -3.48
CA ASP A 39 -20.92 -14.18 -3.26
C ASP A 39 -20.50 -14.79 -4.61
N GLU A 40 -19.21 -15.04 -4.77
CA GLU A 40 -18.62 -15.57 -6.02
C GLU A 40 -18.84 -14.68 -7.26
N LEU A 41 -19.11 -13.38 -7.12
CA LEU A 41 -19.16 -12.43 -8.23
C LEU A 41 -17.82 -12.39 -8.99
N LYS A 42 -17.85 -12.70 -10.29
CA LYS A 42 -16.65 -12.66 -11.15
C LYS A 42 -16.79 -11.58 -12.22
N ILE A 43 -15.97 -10.53 -12.08
CA ILE A 43 -15.85 -9.45 -13.04
C ILE A 43 -14.59 -9.69 -13.90
N LYS A 44 -14.77 -10.08 -15.17
CA LYS A 44 -13.64 -10.48 -16.04
C LYS A 44 -12.68 -9.32 -16.31
N SER A 45 -13.17 -8.08 -16.42
CA SER A 45 -12.32 -6.88 -16.61
C SER A 45 -11.35 -6.62 -15.45
N LEU A 46 -11.64 -7.14 -14.25
CA LEU A 46 -10.82 -6.94 -13.05
C LEU A 46 -9.69 -7.95 -12.87
N LYS A 47 -9.56 -8.95 -13.77
CA LYS A 47 -8.49 -9.96 -13.69
C LYS A 47 -7.08 -9.38 -13.67
N ARG A 48 -6.87 -8.13 -14.10
CA ARG A 48 -5.53 -7.49 -14.11
C ARG A 48 -5.39 -6.22 -13.28
N PHE A 49 -6.44 -5.64 -12.69
CA PHE A 49 -6.46 -4.37 -11.91
C PHE A 49 -5.86 -3.11 -12.60
N LYS A 50 -4.84 -3.25 -13.45
CA LYS A 50 -4.15 -2.22 -14.24
C LYS A 50 -5.08 -1.53 -15.25
N CYS A 51 -6.17 -2.18 -15.66
CA CYS A 51 -7.05 -1.78 -16.75
C CYS A 51 -8.30 -0.97 -16.36
N ILE A 52 -8.43 -0.47 -15.12
CA ILE A 52 -9.45 0.56 -14.84
C ILE A 52 -9.10 1.82 -15.65
N ASP A 53 -9.85 2.14 -16.69
CA ASP A 53 -9.57 3.35 -17.47
C ASP A 53 -9.79 4.62 -16.64
N ILE A 54 -8.87 5.58 -16.77
CA ILE A 54 -8.91 6.87 -16.05
C ILE A 54 -10.25 7.58 -16.28
N LYS A 55 -10.82 7.44 -17.48
CA LYS A 55 -12.08 8.08 -17.89
C LYS A 55 -13.28 7.67 -17.02
N ASN A 56 -13.31 6.44 -16.52
CA ASN A 56 -14.44 5.88 -15.77
C ASN A 56 -14.08 5.55 -14.32
N ALA A 57 -12.92 6.02 -13.83
CA ALA A 57 -12.45 5.70 -12.48
C ALA A 57 -13.46 6.07 -11.39
N ASN A 58 -14.19 7.18 -11.59
CA ASN A 58 -15.22 7.62 -10.66
C ASN A 58 -16.41 6.63 -10.58
N GLU A 59 -16.96 6.21 -11.74
CA GLU A 59 -18.05 5.23 -11.81
C GLU A 59 -17.67 3.90 -11.16
N TRP A 60 -16.45 3.43 -11.42
CA TRP A 60 -15.92 2.22 -10.79
C TRP A 60 -15.77 2.39 -9.28
N ARG A 61 -15.30 3.55 -8.80
CA ARG A 61 -15.22 3.85 -7.36
C ARG A 61 -16.58 3.78 -6.69
N HIS A 62 -17.62 4.35 -7.30
CA HIS A 62 -18.99 4.28 -6.80
C HIS A 62 -19.51 2.84 -6.77
N THR A 63 -19.30 2.09 -7.86
CA THR A 63 -19.68 0.68 -7.96
C THR A 63 -19.02 -0.16 -6.87
N PHE A 64 -17.70 -0.04 -6.70
CA PHE A 64 -16.97 -0.77 -5.66
C PHE A 64 -17.41 -0.37 -4.26
N ARG A 65 -17.69 0.92 -4.02
CA ARG A 65 -18.20 1.37 -2.73
C ARG A 65 -19.52 0.71 -2.37
N GLN A 66 -20.46 0.64 -3.31
CA GLN A 66 -21.76 0.02 -3.07
C GLN A 66 -21.63 -1.49 -2.81
N ILE A 67 -20.91 -2.22 -3.66
CA ILE A 67 -20.69 -3.65 -3.46
C ILE A 67 -19.96 -3.92 -2.13
N LYS A 68 -18.95 -3.10 -1.80
CA LYS A 68 -18.22 -3.20 -0.53
C LYS A 68 -19.13 -2.99 0.68
N GLN A 69 -20.06 -2.04 0.63
CA GLN A 69 -21.02 -1.82 1.72
C GLN A 69 -21.91 -3.04 1.92
N GLU A 70 -22.32 -3.73 0.85
CA GLU A 70 -23.11 -4.95 0.96
C GLU A 70 -22.30 -6.11 1.55
N PHE A 71 -21.03 -6.29 1.17
CA PHE A 71 -20.14 -7.26 1.84
C PHE A 71 -19.90 -6.95 3.32
N GLN A 72 -19.93 -5.67 3.71
CA GLN A 72 -19.87 -5.29 5.11
C GLN A 72 -21.14 -5.68 5.86
N LYS A 73 -22.33 -5.54 5.24
CA LYS A 73 -23.62 -5.95 5.83
C LYS A 73 -23.73 -7.47 5.98
N THR A 74 -23.12 -8.24 5.09
CA THR A 74 -23.14 -9.72 5.12
C THR A 74 -21.98 -10.34 5.91
N ASP A 75 -21.12 -9.53 6.53
CA ASP A 75 -19.90 -9.95 7.24
C ASP A 75 -18.91 -10.78 6.38
N ASN A 76 -18.97 -10.64 5.06
CA ASN A 76 -18.01 -11.28 4.15
C ASN A 76 -16.71 -10.45 4.09
N LYS A 77 -15.85 -10.66 5.10
CA LYS A 77 -14.57 -9.94 5.26
C LYS A 77 -13.58 -10.15 4.11
N ILE A 78 -13.58 -11.32 3.49
CA ILE A 78 -12.62 -11.66 2.42
C ILE A 78 -12.93 -10.82 1.18
N ASP A 79 -14.18 -10.86 0.70
CA ASP A 79 -14.59 -10.10 -0.47
C ASP A 79 -14.70 -8.60 -0.16
N TYR A 80 -15.07 -8.21 1.06
CA TYR A 80 -14.98 -6.83 1.51
C TYR A 80 -13.58 -6.24 1.29
N ASN A 81 -12.55 -6.93 1.77
CA ASN A 81 -11.17 -6.45 1.65
C ASN A 81 -10.73 -6.36 0.19
N ARG A 82 -11.16 -7.33 -0.64
CA ARG A 82 -10.89 -7.33 -2.08
C ARG A 82 -11.52 -6.12 -2.78
N PHE A 83 -12.77 -5.80 -2.46
CA PHE A 83 -13.48 -4.65 -3.02
C PHE A 83 -13.02 -3.31 -2.47
N ARG A 84 -12.54 -3.27 -1.22
CA ARG A 84 -11.81 -2.12 -0.68
C ARG A 84 -10.55 -1.83 -1.49
N SER A 85 -9.77 -2.84 -1.85
CA SER A 85 -8.59 -2.68 -2.71
C SER A 85 -8.96 -2.16 -4.10
N TYR A 86 -10.08 -2.63 -4.67
CA TYR A 86 -10.62 -2.11 -5.94
C TYR A 86 -11.02 -0.63 -5.84
N GLU A 87 -11.73 -0.23 -4.78
CA GLU A 87 -12.13 1.16 -4.56
C GLU A 87 -10.91 2.08 -4.42
N LEU A 88 -9.89 1.67 -3.65
CA LEU A 88 -8.66 2.45 -3.48
C LEU A 88 -7.91 2.61 -4.80
N ALA A 89 -7.84 1.55 -5.62
CA ALA A 89 -7.20 1.62 -6.94
C ALA A 89 -7.94 2.55 -7.90
N ALA A 90 -9.28 2.56 -7.85
CA ALA A 90 -10.10 3.49 -8.65
C ALA A 90 -9.92 4.93 -8.16
N TYR A 91 -9.96 5.17 -6.85
CA TYR A 91 -9.75 6.49 -6.27
C TYR A 91 -8.35 7.05 -6.55
N TYR A 92 -7.32 6.20 -6.52
CA TYR A 92 -5.96 6.59 -6.90
C TYR A 92 -5.87 7.12 -8.35
N LYS A 93 -6.68 6.57 -9.27
CA LYS A 93 -6.71 7.01 -10.68
C LYS A 93 -7.51 8.29 -10.89
N GLU A 94 -8.48 8.56 -10.01
CA GLU A 94 -9.25 9.81 -9.98
C GLU A 94 -8.38 11.00 -9.53
N LEU A 95 -7.44 10.73 -8.61
CA LEU A 95 -6.58 11.76 -8.02
C LEU A 95 -5.58 12.36 -9.00
N LYS A 96 -5.53 13.69 -9.01
CA LYS A 96 -4.50 14.47 -9.72
C LYS A 96 -3.45 14.93 -8.72
N TRP A 97 -2.17 14.78 -9.06
CA TRP A 97 -1.04 15.24 -8.25
C TRP A 97 -1.20 16.73 -7.86
N ASN A 98 -1.62 17.56 -8.82
CA ASN A 98 -1.62 19.02 -8.66
C ASN A 98 -2.70 19.55 -7.70
N THR A 99 -3.82 18.83 -7.52
CA THR A 99 -4.92 19.30 -6.68
C THR A 99 -4.93 18.63 -5.32
N ASN A 100 -4.66 17.32 -5.28
CA ASN A 100 -4.85 16.50 -4.08
C ASN A 100 -3.56 15.79 -3.69
N PHE A 101 -2.45 16.55 -3.61
CA PHE A 101 -1.12 16.00 -3.37
C PHE A 101 -1.03 15.12 -2.10
N LYS A 102 -1.67 15.53 -0.99
CA LYS A 102 -1.63 14.78 0.27
C LYS A 102 -2.22 13.38 0.13
N ASP A 103 -3.44 13.28 -0.39
CA ASP A 103 -4.13 12.00 -0.59
C ASP A 103 -3.43 11.16 -1.64
N TRP A 104 -2.98 11.81 -2.72
CA TRP A 104 -2.19 11.17 -3.76
C TRP A 104 -0.89 10.58 -3.22
N PHE A 105 -0.19 11.30 -2.33
CA PHE A 105 1.07 10.84 -1.73
C PHE A 105 0.84 9.64 -0.81
N ILE A 106 -0.15 9.71 0.08
CA ILE A 106 -0.49 8.61 1.00
C ILE A 106 -0.85 7.36 0.19
N LEU A 107 -1.73 7.48 -0.81
CA LEU A 107 -2.14 6.35 -1.62
C LEU A 107 -1.01 5.83 -2.51
N SER A 108 -0.13 6.71 -3.00
CA SER A 108 1.09 6.31 -3.71
C SER A 108 1.99 5.46 -2.81
N ALA A 109 2.22 5.91 -1.57
CA ALA A 109 3.04 5.19 -0.60
C ALA A 109 2.43 3.80 -0.29
N THR A 110 1.12 3.72 -0.02
CA THR A 110 0.43 2.44 0.19
C THR A 110 0.48 1.54 -1.06
N LYS A 111 0.35 2.13 -2.26
CA LYS A 111 0.47 1.39 -3.52
C LYS A 111 1.85 0.78 -3.70
N LEU A 112 2.90 1.54 -3.39
CA LEU A 112 4.29 1.07 -3.46
C LEU A 112 4.56 -0.02 -2.41
N ALA A 113 4.06 0.15 -1.19
CA ALA A 113 4.32 -0.79 -0.10
C ALA A 113 3.54 -2.11 -0.23
N THR A 114 2.22 -2.07 -0.47
CA THR A 114 1.36 -3.27 -0.42
C THR A 114 0.61 -3.57 -1.71
N GLY A 115 0.54 -2.61 -2.64
CA GLY A 115 -0.24 -2.70 -3.88
C GLY A 115 -1.75 -2.66 -3.66
N PHE A 116 -2.22 -1.96 -2.61
CA PHE A 116 -3.62 -1.86 -2.15
C PHE A 116 -4.28 -3.14 -1.64
N ASP A 117 -3.75 -4.32 -1.97
CA ASP A 117 -4.27 -5.63 -1.52
C ASP A 117 -3.89 -6.00 -0.09
N HIS A 118 -3.17 -5.12 0.61
CA HIS A 118 -2.54 -5.37 1.92
C HIS A 118 -1.75 -6.69 1.92
N SER A 119 -0.87 -6.86 0.93
CA SER A 119 -0.06 -8.07 0.80
C SER A 119 1.20 -7.99 1.67
N TRP A 120 1.29 -8.85 2.69
CA TRP A 120 2.41 -8.84 3.65
C TRP A 120 3.76 -9.08 2.98
N ARG A 121 3.81 -9.94 1.95
CA ARG A 121 5.04 -10.23 1.19
C ARG A 121 5.57 -8.97 0.49
N ARG A 122 4.69 -8.18 -0.12
CA ARG A 122 5.12 -6.92 -0.78
C ARG A 122 5.57 -5.90 0.24
N ALA A 123 4.88 -5.78 1.38
CA ALA A 123 5.28 -4.87 2.45
C ALA A 123 6.66 -5.23 3.01
N LEU A 124 6.95 -6.53 3.20
CA LEU A 124 8.25 -7.01 3.64
C LEU A 124 9.34 -6.68 2.61
N ILE A 125 9.10 -6.99 1.33
CA ILE A 125 10.04 -6.67 0.24
C ILE A 125 10.28 -5.16 0.16
N PHE A 126 9.23 -4.35 0.25
CA PHE A 126 9.32 -2.89 0.29
C PHE A 126 10.18 -2.42 1.47
N CYS A 127 9.95 -2.95 2.67
CA CYS A 127 10.72 -2.62 3.86
C CYS A 127 12.21 -2.94 3.69
N LEU A 128 12.53 -4.13 3.15
CA LEU A 128 13.92 -4.55 2.93
C LEU A 128 14.60 -3.68 1.86
N ILE A 129 13.94 -3.46 0.72
CA ILE A 129 14.50 -2.66 -0.39
C ILE A 129 14.65 -1.19 0.01
N ALA A 130 13.62 -0.59 0.62
CA ALA A 130 13.67 0.80 1.06
C ALA A 130 14.73 0.97 2.16
N GLY A 131 14.79 0.05 3.13
CA GLY A 131 15.84 0.06 4.14
C GLY A 131 17.23 -0.04 3.52
N LEU A 132 17.42 -0.89 2.51
CA LEU A 132 18.72 -1.08 1.87
C LEU A 132 19.13 0.19 1.10
N LEU A 133 18.18 0.82 0.42
CA LEU A 133 18.39 2.08 -0.29
C LEU A 133 18.83 3.18 0.66
N PHE A 134 18.07 3.43 1.75
CA PHE A 134 18.40 4.49 2.70
C PHE A 134 19.69 4.21 3.48
N TYR A 135 19.92 2.96 3.85
CA TYR A 135 21.17 2.57 4.49
C TYR A 135 22.37 2.76 3.56
N SER A 136 22.24 2.42 2.27
CA SER A 136 23.32 2.63 1.30
C SER A 136 23.62 4.12 1.12
N LEU A 137 22.59 4.97 1.01
CA LEU A 137 22.77 6.43 0.96
C LEU A 137 23.46 6.97 2.22
N PHE A 138 23.06 6.49 3.40
CA PHE A 138 23.70 6.82 4.66
C PHE A 138 25.18 6.38 4.69
N TYR A 139 25.45 5.14 4.28
CA TYR A 139 26.80 4.58 4.22
C TYR A 139 27.73 5.39 3.30
N PHE A 140 27.25 5.80 2.12
CA PHE A 140 28.01 6.64 1.20
C PHE A 140 28.23 8.05 1.74
N SER A 141 27.25 8.62 2.43
CA SER A 141 27.37 9.94 3.06
C SER A 141 28.44 9.94 4.16
N GLU A 142 28.50 8.90 4.98
CA GLU A 142 29.51 8.76 6.05
C GLU A 142 30.90 8.39 5.52
N ASN A 143 30.98 7.53 4.49
CA ASN A 143 32.24 6.98 3.99
C ASN A 143 32.78 7.69 2.73
N TYR A 144 32.41 8.95 2.47
CA TYR A 144 32.77 9.68 1.24
C TYR A 144 34.28 9.68 0.94
N ASN A 145 35.13 9.60 1.97
CA ASN A 145 36.59 9.60 1.85
C ASN A 145 37.24 8.20 1.83
N TYR A 146 36.48 7.11 2.05
CA TYR A 146 37.04 5.76 2.14
C TYR A 146 36.88 4.99 0.83
N GLN A 147 37.98 4.39 0.36
CA GLN A 147 37.94 3.45 -0.76
C GLN A 147 37.05 2.24 -0.40
N PHE A 148 36.12 1.91 -1.30
CA PHE A 148 35.24 0.75 -1.14
C PHE A 148 36.08 -0.53 -1.16
N SER A 149 36.16 -1.23 -0.03
CA SER A 149 36.84 -2.51 0.09
C SER A 149 35.84 -3.64 0.31
N LEU A 150 36.01 -4.75 -0.41
CA LEU A 150 35.18 -5.96 -0.31
C LEU A 150 35.22 -6.60 1.08
N ASP A 151 36.30 -6.38 1.84
CA ASP A 151 36.43 -6.87 3.23
C ASP A 151 35.41 -6.22 4.18
N LYS A 152 34.92 -5.02 3.87
CA LYS A 152 33.90 -4.32 4.65
C LYS A 152 32.47 -4.83 4.41
N SER A 153 32.28 -5.82 3.54
CA SER A 153 30.94 -6.37 3.21
C SER A 153 30.20 -6.95 4.42
N LYS A 154 30.92 -7.60 5.35
CA LYS A 154 30.33 -8.14 6.60
C LYS A 154 29.87 -7.03 7.54
N GLU A 155 30.67 -5.96 7.67
CA GLU A 155 30.34 -4.78 8.46
C GLU A 155 29.15 -4.03 7.85
N PHE A 156 29.12 -3.91 6.52
CA PHE A 156 27.99 -3.33 5.80
C PHE A 156 26.69 -4.10 6.08
N ALA A 157 26.71 -5.44 5.97
CA ALA A 157 25.54 -6.27 6.23
C ALA A 157 25.08 -6.18 7.71
N ALA A 158 26.01 -6.21 8.66
CA ALA A 158 25.71 -6.06 10.08
C ALA A 158 25.09 -4.68 10.38
N GLY A 159 25.66 -3.62 9.83
CA GLY A 159 25.13 -2.26 9.95
C GLY A 159 23.75 -2.11 9.28
N TYR A 160 23.50 -2.79 8.17
CA TYR A 160 22.17 -2.82 7.54
C TYR A 160 21.11 -3.42 8.47
N PHE A 161 21.39 -4.56 9.11
CA PHE A 161 20.46 -5.16 10.07
C PHE A 161 20.24 -4.28 11.30
N ARG A 162 21.28 -3.59 11.80
CA ARG A 162 21.14 -2.58 12.86
C ARG A 162 20.28 -1.40 12.39
N PHE A 163 20.44 -0.96 11.15
CA PHE A 163 19.64 0.11 10.57
C PHE A 163 18.15 -0.25 10.47
N LEU A 164 17.82 -1.50 10.16
CA LEU A 164 16.44 -2.00 10.16
C LEU A 164 15.75 -1.93 11.54
N LEU A 165 16.52 -1.87 12.63
CA LEU A 165 15.96 -1.65 13.98
C LEU A 165 15.53 -0.19 14.12
N VAL A 166 14.25 0.09 13.93
CA VAL A 166 13.69 1.46 13.96
C VAL A 166 13.97 2.20 15.28
N THR A 167 14.05 1.47 16.39
CA THR A 167 14.27 2.04 17.73
C THR A 167 15.73 2.37 18.04
N ASP A 168 16.66 1.92 17.20
CA ASP A 168 18.09 2.15 17.40
C ASP A 168 18.55 3.41 16.65
N PHE A 169 18.96 4.43 17.42
CA PHE A 169 19.43 5.72 16.92
C PHE A 169 20.97 5.87 16.97
N TYR A 170 21.70 4.83 17.35
CA TYR A 170 23.16 4.84 17.31
C TYR A 170 23.67 4.66 15.87
N ASN A 171 24.93 5.04 15.64
CA ASN A 171 25.55 4.90 14.33
C ASN A 171 25.67 3.39 13.98
N PRO A 172 24.97 2.92 12.93
CA PRO A 172 24.96 1.50 12.59
C PRO A 172 26.32 0.98 12.11
N LEU A 173 27.24 1.88 11.73
CA LEU A 173 28.59 1.55 11.26
C LEU A 173 29.59 1.36 12.39
N SER A 174 29.32 1.96 13.56
CA SER A 174 30.17 1.82 14.73
C SER A 174 29.78 0.55 15.51
N ASN A 175 30.78 -0.15 16.06
CA ASN A 175 30.52 -1.26 16.99
C ASN A 175 30.19 -0.78 18.42
N GLY A 176 30.43 0.50 18.72
CA GLY A 176 30.04 1.16 19.96
C GLY A 176 28.65 1.81 19.89
N ARG A 177 28.14 2.28 21.03
CA ARG A 177 26.93 3.11 21.10
C ARG A 177 27.28 4.58 20.89
N GLU A 178 27.79 4.89 19.72
CA GLU A 178 28.19 6.24 19.36
C GLU A 178 27.12 6.88 18.48
N TYR A 179 26.87 8.17 18.69
CA TYR A 179 26.04 8.96 17.78
C TYR A 179 26.83 9.33 16.53
N ILE A 180 26.13 9.80 15.49
CA ILE A 180 26.76 10.33 14.27
C ILE A 180 27.57 11.58 14.64
N GLN A 181 28.91 11.45 14.59
CA GLN A 181 29.87 12.48 15.01
C GLN A 181 30.59 13.17 13.84
N ASN A 182 30.14 12.98 12.59
CA ASN A 182 30.77 13.61 11.43
C ASN A 182 30.82 15.15 11.54
N ASP A 183 31.89 15.77 11.07
CA ASP A 183 32.05 17.23 11.07
C ASP A 183 31.54 17.85 9.74
N GLY A 184 30.88 19.01 9.82
CA GLY A 184 30.49 19.82 8.65
C GLY A 184 29.12 19.51 8.02
N TRP A 185 28.91 19.91 6.76
CA TRP A 185 27.62 19.76 6.04
C TRP A 185 27.17 18.31 5.85
N ASN A 186 28.11 17.37 5.81
CA ASN A 186 27.84 15.94 5.69
C ASN A 186 27.14 15.37 6.94
N HIS A 187 27.30 16.01 8.10
CA HIS A 187 26.59 15.65 9.33
C HIS A 187 25.08 15.80 9.19
N ILE A 188 24.64 16.96 8.71
CA ILE A 188 23.23 17.30 8.55
C ILE A 188 22.57 16.37 7.52
N ILE A 189 23.26 16.11 6.40
CA ILE A 189 22.78 15.21 5.36
C ILE A 189 22.66 13.77 5.88
N SER A 190 23.67 13.29 6.62
CA SER A 190 23.67 11.94 7.19
C SER A 190 22.54 11.75 8.21
N TRP A 191 22.32 12.73 9.10
CA TRP A 191 21.19 12.72 10.03
C TRP A 191 19.84 12.76 9.32
N PHE A 192 19.71 13.60 8.27
CA PHE A 192 18.48 13.69 7.50
C PHE A 192 18.14 12.35 6.82
N ILE A 193 19.12 11.74 6.13
CA ILE A 193 18.95 10.43 5.48
C ILE A 193 18.64 9.36 6.52
N PHE A 194 19.31 9.39 7.68
CA PHE A 194 19.11 8.42 8.75
C PHE A 194 17.68 8.50 9.32
N ILE A 195 17.24 9.68 9.77
CA ILE A 195 15.90 9.89 10.34
C ILE A 195 14.83 9.56 9.30
N PHE A 196 14.98 10.08 8.08
CA PHE A 196 14.00 9.85 7.02
C PHE A 196 13.92 8.37 6.63
N GLY A 197 15.05 7.68 6.54
CA GLY A 197 15.10 6.24 6.30
C GLY A 197 14.39 5.44 7.40
N LYS A 198 14.57 5.81 8.68
CA LYS A 198 13.85 5.19 9.81
C LYS A 198 12.33 5.40 9.72
N ILE A 199 11.87 6.60 9.32
CA ILE A 199 10.44 6.87 9.07
C ILE A 199 9.89 5.95 7.97
N VAL A 200 10.63 5.78 6.88
CA VAL A 200 10.21 4.92 5.76
C VAL A 200 10.15 3.45 6.17
N ILE A 201 11.13 2.97 6.96
CA ILE A 201 11.12 1.60 7.51
C ILE A 201 9.93 1.42 8.47
N ALA A 202 9.69 2.38 9.37
CA ALA A 202 8.56 2.35 10.31
C ALA A 202 7.22 2.26 9.57
N PHE A 203 7.06 3.04 8.49
CA PHE A 203 5.90 2.96 7.60
C PHE A 203 5.77 1.56 6.96
N GLY A 204 6.86 0.99 6.46
CA GLY A 204 6.87 -0.36 5.89
C GLY A 204 6.46 -1.44 6.90
N ILE A 205 6.97 -1.37 8.14
CA ILE A 205 6.60 -2.27 9.24
C ILE A 205 5.11 -2.11 9.59
N TYR A 206 4.61 -0.88 9.66
CA TYR A 206 3.20 -0.61 9.92
C TYR A 206 2.28 -1.22 8.86
N GLU A 207 2.59 -1.03 7.57
CA GLU A 207 1.87 -1.63 6.44
C GLU A 207 1.93 -3.18 6.49
N MET A 208 3.06 -3.75 6.91
CA MET A 208 3.21 -5.19 7.11
C MET A 208 2.31 -5.70 8.24
N ILE A 209 2.27 -5.02 9.40
CA ILE A 209 1.39 -5.40 10.52
C ILE A 209 -0.09 -5.32 10.09
N GLN A 210 -0.49 -4.26 9.39
CA GLN A 210 -1.84 -4.14 8.86
C GLN A 210 -2.20 -5.29 7.91
N ALA A 211 -1.26 -5.68 7.04
CA ALA A 211 -1.44 -6.81 6.14
C ALA A 211 -1.69 -8.14 6.88
N PHE A 212 -1.02 -8.38 8.01
CA PHE A 212 -1.27 -9.57 8.83
C PHE A 212 -2.62 -9.51 9.56
N ARG A 213 -3.10 -8.32 9.94
CA ARG A 213 -4.41 -8.14 10.60
C ARG A 213 -5.61 -8.31 9.66
N LYS A 214 -5.41 -8.42 8.35
CA LYS A 214 -6.47 -8.55 7.33
C LYS A 214 -7.52 -9.65 7.62
N PHE A 215 -7.14 -10.72 8.32
CA PHE A 215 -8.00 -11.86 8.63
C PHE A 215 -8.44 -11.96 10.10
N LYS A 216 -7.97 -11.08 10.98
CA LYS A 216 -8.34 -11.04 12.40
C LYS A 216 -9.05 -9.71 12.68
N ALA A 217 -10.37 -9.71 12.46
CA ALA A 217 -11.29 -8.72 12.99
C ALA A 217 -12.28 -9.43 13.90
#